data_AF-A0ABD7TLA7-F1
#
_entry.id   AF-A0ABD7TLA7-F1
#
_cell.length_a   1.000
_cell.length_b   1.000
_cell.length_c   1.000
_cell.angle_alpha   90.00
_cell.angle_beta   90.00
_cell.angle_gamma   90.00
#
_symmetry.space_group_name_H-M   'P 1'
#
loop_
_entity.id
_entity.type
_entity.pdbx_description
1 polymer ?
#
loop_
_entity_poly.entity_id
_entity_poly.type
_entity_poly.pdbx_seq_one_letter_code
_entity_poly.pdbx_strand_id
1 'polypeptide(L)'
;MKTFTLALSPEQFSGAEKNLLQSADFRVLAWTYPSGVKALALENARGRVVALPYQGQMIWSATFDGCELTMRNMFRQPKPSATVIGTYGCFMFHAGLLRNGCPTSSDDHPLHGEMPCAPMDAAWLEVGEDAAGLYLRLGGDYEYVQGFGDHYRATPTLTLRAGSGVFDIGMAVTNLAGKAMELMYMAHMNYAYIPGARFVEPLAGARVRVRSSVPAHVKPTPEWAAYMAELSRDPSRLSSLDSPALHDPEIVCFFEEVPADTAGNAHFLLDHPEGSAFYTHYRPDQFSHATRWVLHNADQGVAAFVLPSTCEPEGYLAEKTKGNVRSLAGGQQALFSVSTGYLSAEERRRLRDELGG
;
A
#
# COMPACT_ATOMS: atom_id res chain seq x y z
N MET A 1 15.72 25.44 2.14
CA MET A 1 14.41 25.65 1.48
C MET A 1 13.35 25.95 2.53
N LYS A 2 12.27 26.65 2.19
CA LYS A 2 11.19 26.99 3.13
C LYS A 2 10.13 25.89 3.09
N THR A 3 9.77 25.36 4.25
CA THR A 3 8.63 24.43 4.40
C THR A 3 7.58 25.12 5.25
N PHE A 4 6.33 25.05 4.81
CA PHE A 4 5.16 25.51 5.56
C PHE A 4 4.43 24.31 6.09
N THR A 5 4.08 24.33 7.38
CA THR A 5 3.31 23.28 8.03
C THR A 5 1.97 23.83 8.49
N LEU A 6 0.89 23.15 8.13
CA LEU A 6 -0.47 23.44 8.55
C LEU A 6 -1.01 22.25 9.36
N ALA A 7 -1.24 22.45 10.65
CA ALA A 7 -1.92 21.44 11.46
C ALA A 7 -3.35 21.22 10.95
N LEU A 8 -3.75 19.96 10.85
CA LEU A 8 -5.11 19.58 10.53
C LEU A 8 -5.85 19.29 11.83
N SER A 9 -6.95 19.99 12.07
CA SER A 9 -7.85 19.73 13.19
C SER A 9 -9.11 19.02 12.69
N PRO A 10 -9.68 18.06 13.45
CA PRO A 10 -10.89 17.33 13.04
C PRO A 10 -12.07 18.25 12.67
N GLU A 11 -12.16 19.44 13.27
CA GLU A 11 -13.22 20.43 13.07
C GLU A 11 -13.18 21.10 11.69
N GLN A 12 -12.03 21.06 11.01
CA GLN A 12 -11.90 21.57 9.64
C GLN A 12 -12.67 20.70 8.63
N PHE A 13 -12.97 19.45 8.99
CA PHE A 13 -13.64 18.47 8.14
C PHE A 13 -15.15 18.52 8.37
N SER A 14 -15.89 18.96 7.36
CA SER A 14 -17.35 19.10 7.40
C SER A 14 -17.98 18.52 6.15
N GLY A 15 -19.30 18.28 6.15
CA GLY A 15 -19.97 17.38 5.19
C GLY A 15 -19.61 17.53 3.70
N ALA A 16 -19.50 18.75 3.16
CA ALA A 16 -19.14 18.97 1.77
C ALA A 16 -17.65 19.32 1.61
N GLU A 17 -17.09 19.05 0.42
CA GLU A 17 -15.72 19.41 0.06
C GLU A 17 -15.46 20.91 0.20
N LYS A 18 -14.38 21.24 0.89
CA LYS A 18 -13.89 22.61 1.10
C LYS A 18 -12.41 22.70 0.78
N ASN A 19 -12.03 23.76 0.07
CA ASN A 19 -10.62 24.07 -0.15
C ASN A 19 -9.96 24.46 1.19
N LEU A 20 -8.92 23.72 1.58
CA LEU A 20 -8.01 24.11 2.67
C LEU A 20 -6.80 24.87 2.15
N LEU A 21 -6.30 24.47 0.98
CA LEU A 21 -5.13 25.06 0.34
C LEU A 21 -5.31 25.03 -1.17
N GLN A 22 -4.84 26.08 -1.84
CA GLN A 22 -4.78 26.13 -3.30
C GLN A 22 -3.57 26.97 -3.74
N SER A 23 -2.82 26.46 -4.72
CA SER A 23 -1.74 27.15 -5.43
C SER A 23 -1.90 26.92 -6.94
N ALA A 24 -0.89 27.31 -7.73
CA ALA A 24 -0.85 26.98 -9.15
C ALA A 24 -0.66 25.47 -9.39
N ASP A 25 0.05 24.78 -8.49
CA ASP A 25 0.47 23.38 -8.67
C ASP A 25 -0.39 22.39 -7.87
N PHE A 26 -1.00 22.85 -6.78
CA PHE A 26 -1.70 21.99 -5.83
C PHE A 26 -3.05 22.52 -5.41
N ARG A 27 -3.94 21.58 -5.08
CA ARG A 27 -5.19 21.84 -4.38
C ARG A 27 -5.39 20.82 -3.28
N VAL A 28 -5.89 21.28 -2.13
CA VAL A 28 -6.25 20.42 -1.00
C VAL A 28 -7.70 20.63 -0.63
N LEU A 29 -8.45 19.53 -0.60
CA LEU A 29 -9.87 19.52 -0.25
C LEU A 29 -10.07 18.70 1.01
N ALA A 30 -10.88 19.18 1.94
CA ALA A 30 -11.28 18.44 3.14
C ALA A 30 -12.80 18.31 3.21
N TRP A 31 -13.28 17.13 3.64
CA TRP A 31 -14.69 16.87 3.91
C TRP A 31 -14.88 15.74 4.91
N THR A 32 -16.14 15.53 5.30
CA THR A 32 -16.57 14.37 6.08
C THR A 32 -17.57 13.56 5.25
N TYR A 33 -17.25 12.31 4.96
CA TYR A 33 -18.18 11.38 4.32
C TYR A 33 -19.47 11.23 5.15
N PRO A 34 -20.62 10.90 4.53
CA PRO A 34 -21.84 10.55 5.25
C PRO A 34 -21.66 9.47 6.34
N SER A 35 -20.65 8.62 6.22
CA SER A 35 -20.26 7.64 7.25
C SER A 35 -19.62 8.24 8.50
N GLY A 36 -19.29 9.53 8.51
CA GLY A 36 -18.59 10.23 9.58
C GLY A 36 -17.06 10.23 9.43
N VAL A 37 -16.52 9.54 8.42
CA VAL A 37 -15.07 9.47 8.18
C VAL A 37 -14.58 10.77 7.55
N LYS A 38 -13.50 11.32 8.11
CA LYS A 38 -12.85 12.54 7.62
C LYS A 38 -11.88 12.22 6.50
N ALA A 39 -11.95 12.98 5.42
CA ALA A 39 -11.19 12.73 4.22
C ALA A 39 -10.52 14.01 3.71
N LEU A 40 -9.34 13.81 3.12
CA LEU A 40 -8.50 14.85 2.57
C LEU A 40 -8.06 14.43 1.17
N ALA A 41 -8.34 15.26 0.17
CA ALA A 41 -7.78 15.07 -1.17
C ALA A 41 -6.55 15.96 -1.34
N LEU A 42 -5.47 15.35 -1.82
CA LEU A 42 -4.28 16.03 -2.33
C LEU A 42 -4.35 15.94 -3.86
N GLU A 43 -4.39 17.08 -4.53
CA GLU A 43 -4.53 17.19 -5.99
C GLU A 43 -3.35 17.94 -6.60
N ASN A 44 -2.93 17.50 -7.78
CA ASN A 44 -2.02 18.22 -8.66
C ASN A 44 -2.62 18.29 -10.08
N ALA A 45 -1.85 18.78 -11.06
CA ALA A 45 -2.31 18.90 -12.44
C ALA A 45 -2.68 17.56 -13.12
N ARG A 46 -2.24 16.42 -12.59
CA ARG A 46 -2.46 15.09 -13.19
C ARG A 46 -3.51 14.26 -12.48
N GLY A 47 -3.77 14.52 -11.21
CA GLY A 47 -4.66 13.64 -10.46
C GLY A 47 -4.92 14.04 -9.02
N ARG A 48 -5.52 13.09 -8.33
CA ARG A 48 -6.09 13.23 -7.00
C ARG A 48 -5.81 11.97 -6.18
N VAL A 49 -5.31 12.16 -4.97
CA VAL A 49 -5.17 11.11 -3.95
C VAL A 49 -6.01 11.48 -2.74
N VAL A 50 -6.94 10.62 -2.35
CA VAL A 50 -7.80 10.81 -1.17
C VAL A 50 -7.27 9.97 -0.02
N ALA A 51 -6.85 10.61 1.06
CA ALA A 51 -6.42 9.97 2.30
C ALA A 51 -7.43 10.20 3.44
N LEU A 52 -7.35 9.36 4.48
CA LEU A 52 -8.17 9.44 5.68
C LEU A 52 -7.29 9.81 6.88
N PRO A 53 -7.08 11.11 7.18
CA PRO A 53 -6.03 11.55 8.10
C PRO A 53 -6.12 11.00 9.52
N TYR A 54 -7.32 10.60 9.96
CA TYR A 54 -7.57 10.10 11.31
C TYR A 54 -7.99 8.63 11.37
N GLN A 55 -7.74 7.86 10.30
CA GLN A 55 -8.05 6.43 10.24
C GLN A 55 -6.89 5.68 9.57
N GLY A 56 -5.86 5.40 10.35
CA GLY A 56 -4.59 4.75 9.95
C GLY A 56 -3.80 5.53 8.91
N GLN A 57 -4.20 6.77 8.61
CA GLN A 57 -3.77 7.54 7.44
C GLN A 57 -3.83 6.73 6.12
N MET A 58 -4.82 5.84 5.99
CA MET A 58 -4.99 5.04 4.78
C MET A 58 -5.32 5.92 3.57
N ILE A 59 -4.94 5.48 2.39
CA ILE A 59 -5.31 6.11 1.12
C ILE A 59 -6.58 5.44 0.62
N TRP A 60 -7.70 6.16 0.68
CA TRP A 60 -8.99 5.68 0.24
C TRP A 60 -9.05 5.48 -1.28
N SER A 61 -8.59 6.45 -2.06
CA SER A 61 -8.59 6.32 -3.52
C SER A 61 -7.50 7.14 -4.19
N ALA A 62 -7.11 6.75 -5.40
CA ALA A 62 -6.17 7.49 -6.24
C ALA A 62 -6.57 7.45 -7.72
N THR A 63 -6.59 8.61 -8.36
CA THR A 63 -6.92 8.74 -9.79
C THR A 63 -5.91 9.66 -10.46
N PHE A 64 -5.32 9.24 -11.58
CA PHE A 64 -4.37 10.03 -12.36
C PHE A 64 -4.65 9.89 -13.85
N ASP A 65 -4.63 11.00 -14.58
CA ASP A 65 -4.92 11.08 -16.02
C ASP A 65 -6.25 10.37 -16.41
N GLY A 66 -7.24 10.44 -15.53
CA GLY A 66 -8.54 9.77 -15.70
C GLY A 66 -8.54 8.24 -15.44
N CYS A 67 -7.40 7.66 -15.05
CA CYS A 67 -7.28 6.26 -14.67
C CYS A 67 -7.52 6.09 -13.16
N GLU A 68 -8.45 5.19 -12.79
CA GLU A 68 -8.67 4.79 -11.40
C GLU A 68 -7.64 3.73 -11.00
N LEU A 69 -6.85 4.02 -9.96
CA LEU A 69 -5.84 3.09 -9.43
C LEU A 69 -6.44 2.17 -8.36
N THR A 70 -7.57 2.54 -7.76
CA THR A 70 -8.19 1.82 -6.65
C THR A 70 -8.96 0.59 -7.12
N MET A 71 -8.84 -0.52 -6.40
CA MET A 71 -9.59 -1.74 -6.67
C MET A 71 -11.10 -1.49 -6.80
N ARG A 72 -11.75 -2.25 -7.69
CA ARG A 72 -13.20 -2.35 -7.68
C ARG A 72 -13.63 -3.09 -6.41
N ASN A 73 -14.61 -2.55 -5.71
CA ASN A 73 -15.11 -3.11 -4.45
C ASN A 73 -16.56 -2.65 -4.17
N MET A 74 -17.16 -3.19 -3.11
CA MET A 74 -18.55 -2.93 -2.73
C MET A 74 -18.76 -1.72 -1.78
N PHE A 75 -17.69 -1.12 -1.25
CA PHE A 75 -17.77 0.00 -0.32
C PHE A 75 -17.93 1.32 -1.07
N ARG A 76 -19.11 1.94 -0.95
CA ARG A 76 -19.39 3.25 -1.57
C ARG A 76 -18.68 4.44 -0.90
N GLN A 77 -18.20 4.24 0.31
CA GLN A 77 -17.52 5.23 1.14
C GLN A 77 -16.73 4.49 2.22
N PRO A 78 -15.67 5.09 2.78
CA PRO A 78 -15.00 4.51 3.94
C PRO A 78 -15.96 4.45 5.13
N LYS A 79 -15.76 3.48 6.03
CA LYS A 79 -16.58 3.33 7.24
C LYS A 79 -15.69 3.42 8.48
N PRO A 80 -16.18 4.01 9.58
CA PRO A 80 -15.52 3.87 10.87
C PRO A 80 -15.47 2.39 11.22
N SER A 81 -14.27 1.87 11.44
CA SER A 81 -14.08 0.46 11.78
C SER A 81 -12.84 0.30 12.65
N ALA A 82 -12.85 -0.69 13.53
CA ALA A 82 -11.68 -1.09 14.30
C ALA A 82 -10.67 -1.90 13.47
N THR A 83 -11.10 -2.47 12.33
CA THR A 83 -10.25 -3.29 11.46
C THR A 83 -10.46 -2.92 10.00
N VAL A 84 -9.48 -3.22 9.15
CA VAL A 84 -9.57 -2.90 7.72
C VAL A 84 -10.72 -3.63 7.02
N ILE A 85 -11.16 -4.78 7.54
CA ILE A 85 -12.24 -5.59 6.96
C ILE A 85 -13.57 -4.84 6.91
N GLY A 86 -13.84 -3.98 7.89
CA GLY A 86 -15.05 -3.16 7.89
C GLY A 86 -15.01 -1.99 6.90
N THR A 87 -13.88 -1.74 6.22
CA THR A 87 -13.66 -0.61 5.31
C THR A 87 -12.66 -0.91 4.19
N TYR A 88 -12.64 -2.15 3.67
CA TYR A 88 -11.57 -2.67 2.80
C TYR A 88 -11.49 -2.03 1.40
N GLY A 89 -12.38 -1.10 1.04
CA GLY A 89 -12.45 -0.51 -0.30
C GLY A 89 -11.36 0.51 -0.66
N CYS A 90 -10.30 0.61 0.15
CA CYS A 90 -9.27 1.64 -0.01
C CYS A 90 -8.19 1.25 -1.02
N PHE A 91 -7.52 2.24 -1.61
CA PHE A 91 -6.35 2.03 -2.48
C PHE A 91 -5.16 1.49 -1.68
N MET A 92 -4.87 2.02 -0.49
CA MET A 92 -3.74 1.56 0.30
C MET A 92 -3.98 1.69 1.80
N PHE A 93 -3.49 0.73 2.57
CA PHE A 93 -3.42 0.79 4.03
C PHE A 93 -2.10 0.25 4.57
N HIS A 94 -1.73 0.70 5.77
CA HIS A 94 -0.55 0.24 6.50
C HIS A 94 -0.89 -1.03 7.31
N ALA A 95 -0.56 -2.20 6.80
CA ALA A 95 -0.76 -3.47 7.50
C ALA A 95 0.42 -3.74 8.44
N GLY A 96 0.15 -4.05 9.71
CA GLY A 96 1.15 -3.97 10.77
C GLY A 96 0.62 -3.28 12.02
N LEU A 97 1.47 -2.76 12.91
CA LEU A 97 2.93 -2.78 12.90
C LEU A 97 3.50 -3.85 13.83
N LEU A 98 2.75 -4.26 14.86
CA LEU A 98 3.15 -5.34 15.75
C LEU A 98 2.86 -6.70 15.12
N ARG A 99 1.74 -6.82 14.40
CA ARG A 99 1.25 -8.06 13.81
C ARG A 99 0.76 -7.81 12.40
N ASN A 100 0.89 -8.79 11.52
CA ASN A 100 0.43 -8.69 10.14
C ASN A 100 0.04 -10.07 9.59
N GLY A 101 -0.59 -10.08 8.42
CA GLY A 101 -1.01 -11.28 7.72
C GLY A 101 -2.32 -11.88 8.23
N CYS A 102 -2.62 -13.08 7.73
CA CYS A 102 -3.81 -13.83 8.09
C CYS A 102 -3.57 -14.63 9.38
N PRO A 103 -4.27 -14.31 10.49
CA PRO A 103 -4.07 -15.00 11.75
C PRO A 103 -4.52 -16.47 11.64
N THR A 104 -3.78 -17.37 12.30
CA THR A 104 -4.25 -18.71 12.60
C THR A 104 -5.21 -18.67 13.82
N SER A 105 -5.82 -19.81 14.16
CA SER A 105 -6.60 -19.92 15.39
C SER A 105 -5.78 -19.74 16.68
N SER A 106 -4.45 -19.77 16.59
CA SER A 106 -3.53 -19.56 17.71
C SER A 106 -2.94 -18.16 17.76
N ASP A 107 -3.18 -17.34 16.72
CA ASP A 107 -2.83 -15.92 16.73
C ASP A 107 -3.94 -15.11 17.41
N ASP A 108 -3.55 -14.08 18.16
CA ASP A 108 -4.46 -13.16 18.85
C ASP A 108 -4.35 -11.75 18.27
N HIS A 109 -4.49 -11.64 16.95
CA HIS A 109 -4.47 -10.36 16.25
C HIS A 109 -5.48 -10.34 15.11
N PRO A 110 -6.04 -9.17 14.77
CA PRO A 110 -6.90 -9.05 13.60
C PRO A 110 -6.11 -9.28 12.31
N LEU A 111 -6.82 -9.68 11.25
CA LEU A 111 -6.28 -9.73 9.89
C LEU A 111 -5.69 -8.35 9.52
N HIS A 112 -4.42 -8.36 9.09
CA HIS A 112 -3.60 -7.18 8.77
C HIS A 112 -3.16 -6.30 9.96
N GLY A 113 -3.34 -6.75 11.20
CA GLY A 113 -2.82 -6.05 12.38
C GLY A 113 -3.65 -4.84 12.82
N GLU A 114 -3.09 -4.07 13.73
CA GLU A 114 -3.76 -2.99 14.47
C GLU A 114 -3.69 -1.63 13.78
N MET A 115 -2.65 -1.37 12.97
CA MET A 115 -2.40 -0.07 12.35
C MET A 115 -3.43 0.37 11.29
N PRO A 116 -4.02 -0.51 10.44
CA PRO A 116 -4.79 -0.05 9.27
C PRO A 116 -5.89 0.98 9.56
N CYS A 117 -6.55 0.87 10.71
CA CYS A 117 -7.62 1.77 11.13
C CYS A 117 -7.29 2.54 12.41
N ALA A 118 -6.00 2.70 12.75
CA ALA A 118 -5.58 3.37 13.98
C ALA A 118 -6.16 4.80 14.08
N PRO A 119 -6.67 5.21 15.25
CA PRO A 119 -7.17 6.55 15.46
C PRO A 119 -5.98 7.51 15.62
N MET A 120 -5.51 8.08 14.51
CA MET A 120 -4.31 8.94 14.50
C MET A 120 -4.46 10.12 15.48
N ASP A 121 -3.40 10.41 16.24
CA ASP A 121 -3.38 11.47 17.25
C ASP A 121 -3.24 12.86 16.61
N ALA A 122 -2.47 12.94 15.53
CA ALA A 122 -2.24 14.18 14.80
C ALA A 122 -2.17 13.95 13.29
N ALA A 123 -2.53 14.99 12.54
CA ALA A 123 -2.31 15.08 11.10
C ALA A 123 -1.93 16.52 10.73
N TRP A 124 -1.12 16.68 9.70
CA TRP A 124 -0.71 18.00 9.19
C TRP A 124 -0.38 17.95 7.70
N LEU A 125 -0.41 19.11 7.06
CA LEU A 125 0.09 19.31 5.71
C LEU A 125 1.43 20.00 5.75
N GLU A 126 2.34 19.58 4.87
CA GLU A 126 3.57 20.27 4.54
C GLU A 126 3.52 20.69 3.08
N VAL A 127 3.86 21.96 2.82
CA VAL A 127 4.15 22.45 1.47
C VAL A 127 5.57 22.95 1.47
N GLY A 128 6.38 22.41 0.58
CA GLY A 128 7.79 22.72 0.52
C GLY A 128 8.39 22.47 -0.85
N GLU A 129 9.70 22.64 -0.90
CA GLU A 129 10.53 22.42 -2.08
C GLU A 129 11.80 21.70 -1.63
N ASP A 130 12.20 20.67 -2.36
CA ASP A 130 13.49 20.02 -2.20
C ASP A 130 14.19 19.84 -3.56
N ALA A 131 15.24 19.01 -3.63
CA ALA A 131 15.97 18.77 -4.86
C ALA A 131 15.12 18.19 -6.01
N ALA A 132 14.00 17.53 -5.69
CA ALA A 132 13.04 16.99 -6.66
C ALA A 132 11.88 17.98 -6.97
N GLY A 133 11.97 19.23 -6.49
CA GLY A 133 11.01 20.29 -6.76
C GLY A 133 9.93 20.42 -5.67
N LEU A 134 8.82 21.07 -6.03
CA LEU A 134 7.71 21.35 -5.13
C LEU A 134 7.01 20.07 -4.70
N TYR A 135 6.67 19.98 -3.40
CA TYR A 135 5.88 18.90 -2.84
C TYR A 135 4.76 19.40 -1.95
N LEU A 136 3.70 18.60 -1.92
CA LEU A 136 2.61 18.66 -0.96
C LEU A 136 2.61 17.32 -0.22
N ARG A 137 2.74 17.35 1.11
CA ARG A 137 2.79 16.13 1.94
C ARG A 137 1.73 16.17 3.02
N LEU A 138 1.00 15.07 3.18
CA LEU A 138 0.25 14.76 4.39
C LEU A 138 1.17 13.98 5.33
N GLY A 139 1.33 14.45 6.55
CA GLY A 139 1.97 13.72 7.64
C GLY A 139 0.97 13.43 8.75
N GLY A 140 1.23 12.39 9.54
CA GLY A 140 0.44 12.04 10.70
C GLY A 140 1.28 11.39 11.77
N ASP A 141 0.74 11.34 12.99
CA ASP A 141 1.36 10.71 14.15
C ASP A 141 0.36 9.84 14.90
N TYR A 142 0.81 8.68 15.34
CA TYR A 142 0.05 7.77 16.18
C TYR A 142 0.96 7.13 17.23
N GLU A 143 0.64 7.34 18.51
CA GLU A 143 1.29 6.70 19.64
C GLU A 143 0.47 5.50 20.11
N TYR A 144 0.97 4.30 19.81
CA TYR A 144 0.45 3.07 20.39
C TYR A 144 1.09 2.85 21.75
N VAL A 145 0.28 2.80 22.81
CA VAL A 145 0.77 2.58 24.18
C VAL A 145 -0.14 1.59 24.93
N GLN A 146 0.46 0.58 25.54
CA GLN A 146 -0.21 -0.39 26.42
C GLN A 146 0.54 -0.47 27.74
N GLY A 147 -0.17 -0.35 28.87
CA GLY A 147 0.45 -0.23 30.21
C GLY A 147 1.41 -1.36 30.59
N PHE A 148 1.22 -2.56 30.03
CA PHE A 148 2.10 -3.72 30.20
C PHE A 148 2.53 -4.34 28.85
N GLY A 149 2.38 -3.58 27.76
CA GLY A 149 2.57 -4.07 26.40
C GLY A 149 3.66 -3.32 25.64
N ASP A 150 3.45 -3.13 24.35
CA ASP A 150 4.36 -2.38 23.48
C ASP A 150 4.05 -0.88 23.54
N HIS A 151 5.06 -0.09 23.20
CA HIS A 151 4.97 1.37 23.15
C HIS A 151 5.76 1.86 21.94
N TYR A 152 5.07 2.40 20.94
CA TYR A 152 5.71 2.88 19.72
C TYR A 152 5.01 4.13 19.18
N ARG A 153 5.73 4.84 18.33
CA ARG A 153 5.19 5.92 17.50
C ARG A 153 5.27 5.54 16.03
N ALA A 154 4.15 5.62 15.33
CA ALA A 154 4.04 5.50 13.89
C ALA A 154 3.80 6.88 13.26
N THR A 155 4.64 7.23 12.29
CA THR A 155 4.58 8.52 11.59
C THR A 155 4.45 8.24 10.08
N PRO A 156 3.23 7.98 9.57
CA PRO A 156 3.00 7.80 8.14
C PRO A 156 3.07 9.12 7.37
N THR A 157 3.44 9.06 6.09
CA THR A 157 3.40 10.21 5.18
C THR A 157 2.88 9.84 3.79
N LEU A 158 2.24 10.79 3.11
CA LEU A 158 1.86 10.74 1.70
C LEU A 158 2.37 12.01 1.02
N THR A 159 3.25 11.88 0.02
CA THR A 159 3.87 13.01 -0.69
C THR A 159 3.46 13.03 -2.15
N LEU A 160 2.85 14.13 -2.59
CA LEU A 160 2.51 14.40 -3.98
C LEU A 160 3.44 15.49 -4.54
N ARG A 161 3.99 15.25 -5.74
CA ARG A 161 4.83 16.22 -6.46
C ARG A 161 4.03 16.97 -7.51
N ALA A 162 4.47 18.18 -7.83
CA ALA A 162 3.85 18.96 -8.91
C ALA A 162 3.99 18.22 -10.26
N GLY A 163 2.87 18.05 -10.98
CA GLY A 163 2.85 17.44 -12.31
C GLY A 163 3.18 15.94 -12.40
N SER A 164 3.29 15.22 -11.28
CA SER A 164 3.61 13.79 -11.26
C SER A 164 2.35 12.90 -11.19
N GLY A 165 2.35 11.78 -11.91
CA GLY A 165 1.38 10.69 -11.75
C GLY A 165 1.77 9.68 -10.65
N VAL A 166 2.97 9.84 -10.09
CA VAL A 166 3.56 9.01 -9.03
C VAL A 166 3.65 9.82 -7.74
N PHE A 167 3.40 9.18 -6.61
CA PHE A 167 3.46 9.75 -5.27
C PHE A 167 4.19 8.81 -4.29
N ASP A 168 4.69 9.37 -3.20
CA ASP A 168 5.46 8.63 -2.20
C ASP A 168 4.63 8.34 -0.97
N ILE A 169 4.75 7.12 -0.48
CA ILE A 169 4.17 6.64 0.78
C ILE A 169 5.34 6.35 1.72
N GLY A 170 5.33 7.00 2.89
CA GLY A 170 6.33 6.79 3.93
C GLY A 170 5.72 6.20 5.20
N MET A 171 6.52 5.46 5.96
CA MET A 171 6.23 5.03 7.32
C MET A 171 7.52 5.07 8.14
N ALA A 172 7.51 5.83 9.24
CA ALA A 172 8.54 5.77 10.27
C ALA A 172 7.95 5.13 11.53
N VAL A 173 8.64 4.14 12.08
CA VAL A 173 8.22 3.44 13.31
C VAL A 173 9.33 3.56 14.33
N THR A 174 9.04 4.16 15.47
CA THR A 174 10.00 4.35 16.57
C THR A 174 9.54 3.56 17.78
N ASN A 175 10.38 2.64 18.28
CA ASN A 175 10.10 1.94 19.53
C ASN A 175 10.37 2.90 20.70
N LEU A 176 9.32 3.27 21.42
CA LEU A 176 9.39 4.18 22.58
C LEU A 176 9.59 3.41 23.89
N ALA A 177 9.42 2.08 23.89
CA ALA A 177 9.69 1.24 25.05
C ALA A 177 11.20 1.07 25.30
N GLY A 178 11.56 0.73 26.54
CA GLY A 178 12.94 0.33 26.87
C GLY A 178 13.31 -1.08 26.42
N LYS A 179 12.31 -1.95 26.19
CA LYS A 179 12.49 -3.33 25.69
C LYS A 179 12.49 -3.36 24.16
N ALA A 180 13.03 -4.43 23.57
CA ALA A 180 12.89 -4.67 22.14
C ALA A 180 11.42 -4.91 21.75
N MET A 181 11.04 -4.39 20.59
CA MET A 181 9.70 -4.51 20.00
C MET A 181 9.77 -5.35 18.72
N GLU A 182 8.78 -6.21 18.51
CA GLU A 182 8.62 -6.93 17.25
C GLU A 182 7.96 -6.04 16.19
N LEU A 183 8.36 -6.17 14.93
CA LEU A 183 7.87 -5.35 13.83
C LEU A 183 7.54 -6.21 12.61
N MET A 184 6.31 -6.05 12.11
CA MET A 184 5.79 -6.61 10.87
C MET A 184 5.08 -5.49 10.11
N TYR A 185 5.54 -5.14 8.91
CA TYR A 185 4.95 -4.06 8.13
C TYR A 185 4.81 -4.43 6.66
N MET A 186 3.65 -4.12 6.07
CA MET A 186 3.38 -4.18 4.65
C MET A 186 2.66 -2.90 4.19
N ALA A 187 3.16 -2.30 3.12
CA ALA A 187 2.44 -1.26 2.39
C ALA A 187 1.41 -1.95 1.47
N HIS A 188 0.20 -2.17 1.97
CA HIS A 188 -0.80 -2.98 1.28
C HIS A 188 -1.58 -2.13 0.27
N MET A 189 -1.25 -2.23 -1.02
CA MET A 189 -1.86 -1.49 -2.12
C MET A 189 -2.83 -2.37 -2.93
N ASN A 190 -4.10 -1.98 -2.95
CA ASN A 190 -5.18 -2.65 -3.67
C ASN A 190 -5.38 -2.02 -5.05
N TYR A 191 -4.47 -2.32 -5.96
CA TYR A 191 -4.51 -1.79 -7.33
C TYR A 191 -5.71 -2.32 -8.13
N ALA A 192 -6.29 -1.47 -8.98
CA ALA A 192 -7.34 -1.83 -9.91
C ALA A 192 -6.91 -2.99 -10.83
N TYR A 193 -7.83 -3.92 -11.07
CA TYR A 193 -7.64 -4.97 -12.06
C TYR A 193 -7.85 -4.40 -13.47
N ILE A 194 -6.82 -4.41 -14.30
CA ILE A 194 -6.89 -3.95 -15.69
C ILE A 194 -6.88 -5.17 -16.64
N PRO A 195 -8.00 -5.48 -17.33
CA PRO A 195 -8.07 -6.62 -18.24
C PRO A 195 -6.95 -6.61 -19.28
N GLY A 196 -6.26 -7.74 -19.44
CA GLY A 196 -5.16 -7.89 -20.40
C GLY A 196 -3.85 -7.18 -20.01
N ALA A 197 -3.78 -6.52 -18.86
CA ALA A 197 -2.54 -5.94 -18.38
C ALA A 197 -1.49 -7.02 -18.08
N ARG A 198 -0.21 -6.66 -18.21
CA ARG A 198 0.93 -7.56 -18.07
C ARG A 198 1.77 -7.18 -16.86
N PHE A 199 2.16 -8.18 -16.08
CA PHE A 199 3.10 -7.97 -14.99
C PHE A 199 4.51 -7.82 -15.58
N VAL A 200 5.19 -6.74 -15.20
CA VAL A 200 6.61 -6.54 -15.48
C VAL A 200 7.32 -6.45 -14.14
N GLU A 201 8.16 -7.43 -13.89
CA GLU A 201 8.95 -7.58 -12.69
C GLU A 201 10.41 -7.22 -13.01
N PRO A 202 11.28 -6.98 -12.02
CA PRO A 202 12.71 -6.89 -12.25
C PRO A 202 13.18 -8.14 -13.02
N LEU A 203 13.56 -7.94 -14.29
CA LEU A 203 13.60 -8.95 -15.36
C LEU A 203 14.60 -10.11 -15.16
N ALA A 204 15.37 -10.14 -14.07
CA ALA A 204 16.31 -11.23 -13.79
C ALA A 204 16.54 -11.45 -12.29
N GLY A 205 16.18 -12.64 -11.80
CA GLY A 205 16.70 -13.18 -10.53
C GLY A 205 15.75 -13.20 -9.33
N ALA A 206 14.62 -12.48 -9.37
CA ALA A 206 13.62 -12.60 -8.31
C ALA A 206 13.05 -14.04 -8.31
N ARG A 207 13.01 -14.65 -7.12
CA ARG A 207 12.43 -15.98 -6.97
C ARG A 207 10.95 -15.83 -6.67
N VAL A 208 10.12 -16.30 -7.60
CA VAL A 208 8.66 -16.27 -7.45
C VAL A 208 8.18 -17.63 -6.98
N ARG A 209 7.34 -17.66 -5.95
CA ARG A 209 6.58 -18.86 -5.58
C ARG A 209 5.12 -18.52 -5.36
N VAL A 210 4.24 -19.46 -5.68
CA VAL A 210 2.81 -19.34 -5.42
C VAL A 210 2.52 -19.82 -4.00
N ARG A 211 1.62 -19.14 -3.29
CA ARG A 211 1.21 -19.54 -1.95
C ARG A 211 0.54 -20.92 -2.01
N SER A 212 1.08 -21.87 -1.26
CA SER A 212 0.55 -23.22 -1.14
C SER A 212 -0.55 -23.34 -0.08
N SER A 213 -0.54 -22.46 0.92
CA SER A 213 -1.55 -22.40 1.97
C SER A 213 -2.86 -21.81 1.43
N VAL A 214 -3.99 -22.40 1.84
CA VAL A 214 -5.34 -21.91 1.56
C VAL A 214 -5.90 -21.33 2.86
N PRO A 215 -5.97 -19.99 3.01
CA PRO A 215 -6.54 -19.35 4.18
C PRO A 215 -8.00 -19.74 4.42
N ALA A 216 -8.46 -19.69 5.66
CA ALA A 216 -9.81 -20.12 6.05
C ALA A 216 -10.96 -19.36 5.33
N HIS A 217 -10.71 -18.14 4.86
CA HIS A 217 -11.68 -17.33 4.13
C HIS A 217 -11.76 -17.67 2.63
N VAL A 218 -10.78 -18.43 2.10
CA VAL A 218 -10.67 -18.82 0.70
C VAL A 218 -11.46 -20.11 0.45
N LYS A 219 -12.31 -20.13 -0.58
CA LYS A 219 -13.12 -21.29 -0.97
C LYS A 219 -12.74 -21.76 -2.38
N PRO A 220 -11.82 -22.72 -2.53
CA PRO A 220 -11.36 -23.20 -3.83
C PRO A 220 -12.47 -23.79 -4.70
N THR A 221 -12.43 -23.53 -6.01
CA THR A 221 -13.18 -24.29 -7.04
C THR A 221 -12.25 -25.34 -7.69
N PRO A 222 -12.80 -26.39 -8.34
CA PRO A 222 -11.97 -27.37 -9.05
C PRO A 222 -11.08 -26.76 -10.14
N GLU A 223 -11.61 -25.81 -10.92
CA GLU A 223 -10.89 -25.11 -11.99
C GLU A 223 -9.77 -24.24 -11.43
N TRP A 224 -10.05 -23.49 -10.35
CA TRP A 224 -9.03 -22.71 -9.65
C TRP A 224 -7.94 -23.61 -9.06
N ALA A 225 -8.31 -24.74 -8.45
CA ALA A 225 -7.33 -25.66 -7.87
C ALA A 225 -6.41 -26.27 -8.92
N ALA A 226 -6.95 -26.62 -10.10
CA ALA A 226 -6.16 -27.07 -11.23
C ALA A 226 -5.18 -25.97 -11.70
N TYR A 227 -5.65 -24.74 -11.83
CA TYR A 227 -4.81 -23.61 -12.22
C TYR A 227 -3.71 -23.31 -11.18
N MET A 228 -4.02 -23.34 -9.89
CA MET A 228 -3.04 -23.17 -8.82
C MET A 228 -1.97 -24.27 -8.82
N ALA A 229 -2.34 -25.51 -9.16
CA ALA A 229 -1.37 -26.59 -9.34
C ALA A 229 -0.44 -26.35 -10.55
N GLU A 230 -0.94 -25.71 -11.61
CA GLU A 230 -0.12 -25.26 -12.74
C GLU A 230 0.82 -24.14 -12.33
N LEU A 231 0.30 -23.08 -11.69
CA LEU A 231 1.11 -21.95 -11.23
C LEU A 231 2.16 -22.36 -10.18
N SER A 232 1.87 -23.36 -9.34
CA SER A 232 2.84 -23.88 -8.36
C SER A 232 4.04 -24.56 -9.02
N ARG A 233 3.88 -25.07 -10.25
CA ARG A 233 4.98 -25.64 -11.04
C ARG A 233 5.70 -24.58 -11.85
N ASP A 234 4.94 -23.63 -12.38
CA ASP A 234 5.45 -22.54 -13.21
C ASP A 234 4.69 -21.23 -12.92
N PRO A 235 5.20 -20.40 -11.99
CA PRO A 235 4.58 -19.13 -11.65
C PRO A 235 4.54 -18.14 -12.82
N SER A 236 5.41 -18.31 -13.83
CA SER A 236 5.49 -17.40 -14.97
C SER A 236 4.24 -17.42 -15.85
N ARG A 237 3.41 -18.47 -15.71
CA ARG A 237 2.10 -18.55 -16.39
C ARG A 237 1.12 -17.47 -15.93
N LEU A 238 1.31 -16.89 -14.74
CA LEU A 238 0.61 -15.69 -14.31
C LEU A 238 1.36 -14.42 -14.77
N SER A 239 1.56 -14.28 -16.08
CA SER A 239 2.21 -13.10 -16.69
C SER A 239 1.23 -11.97 -17.02
N SER A 240 -0.07 -12.28 -17.13
CA SER A 240 -1.11 -11.37 -17.63
C SER A 240 -2.45 -11.57 -16.94
N LEU A 241 -3.27 -10.52 -17.00
CA LEU A 241 -4.63 -10.46 -16.47
C LEU A 241 -5.68 -10.86 -17.53
N ASP A 242 -5.49 -12.01 -18.19
CA ASP A 242 -6.32 -12.48 -19.32
C ASP A 242 -7.35 -13.56 -18.97
N SER A 243 -7.24 -14.16 -17.77
CA SER A 243 -8.04 -15.30 -17.34
C SER A 243 -8.87 -15.02 -16.07
N PRO A 244 -9.74 -13.99 -16.06
CA PRO A 244 -10.41 -13.51 -14.85
C PRO A 244 -11.23 -14.58 -14.11
N ALA A 245 -11.79 -15.56 -14.84
CA ALA A 245 -12.54 -16.67 -14.24
C ALA A 245 -11.69 -17.61 -13.37
N LEU A 246 -10.36 -17.62 -13.56
CA LEU A 246 -9.42 -18.41 -12.77
C LEU A 246 -8.82 -17.62 -11.59
N HIS A 247 -9.20 -16.35 -11.42
CA HIS A 247 -8.68 -15.44 -10.40
C HIS A 247 -9.64 -15.29 -9.21
N ASP A 248 -10.58 -16.22 -9.03
CA ASP A 248 -11.51 -16.30 -7.91
C ASP A 248 -11.36 -17.70 -7.27
N PRO A 249 -11.12 -17.84 -5.95
CA PRO A 249 -11.19 -16.83 -4.89
C PRO A 249 -10.03 -15.83 -4.81
N GLU A 250 -8.78 -16.24 -5.00
CA GLU A 250 -7.62 -15.33 -5.09
C GLU A 250 -6.38 -16.08 -5.56
N ILE A 251 -5.37 -15.36 -6.07
CA ILE A 251 -4.04 -15.89 -6.35
C ILE A 251 -3.02 -15.03 -5.60
N VAL A 252 -2.15 -15.68 -4.84
CA VAL A 252 -1.09 -15.02 -4.09
C VAL A 252 0.26 -15.57 -4.52
N CYS A 253 1.16 -14.67 -4.93
CA CYS A 253 2.55 -14.99 -5.23
C CYS A 253 3.46 -14.21 -4.29
N PHE A 254 4.60 -14.80 -4.01
CA PHE A 254 5.59 -14.25 -3.11
C PHE A 254 6.90 -14.09 -3.87
N PHE A 255 7.53 -12.92 -3.68
CA PHE A 255 8.82 -12.59 -4.27
C PHE A 255 9.88 -12.61 -3.20
N GLU A 256 10.92 -13.39 -3.45
CA GLU A 256 12.14 -13.48 -2.65
C GLU A 256 13.32 -12.96 -3.48
N GLU A 257 14.38 -12.53 -2.79
CA GLU A 257 15.65 -12.13 -3.42
C GLU A 257 15.45 -11.09 -4.53
N VAL A 258 14.53 -10.14 -4.30
CA VAL A 258 14.18 -9.13 -5.30
C VAL A 258 15.40 -8.25 -5.60
N PRO A 259 15.89 -8.24 -6.85
CA PRO A 259 17.07 -7.48 -7.22
C PRO A 259 16.76 -5.99 -7.20
N ALA A 260 17.79 -5.20 -6.88
CA ALA A 260 17.75 -3.76 -6.91
C ALA A 260 18.65 -3.22 -8.03
N ASP A 261 18.28 -2.06 -8.56
CA ASP A 261 19.11 -1.27 -9.46
C ASP A 261 20.32 -0.66 -8.71
N THR A 262 21.15 0.10 -9.43
CA THR A 262 22.32 0.78 -8.83
C THR A 262 21.96 1.85 -7.79
N ALA A 263 20.72 2.35 -7.79
CA ALA A 263 20.20 3.27 -6.78
C ALA A 263 19.58 2.55 -5.57
N GLY A 264 19.53 1.22 -5.58
CA GLY A 264 19.00 0.38 -4.51
C GLY A 264 17.49 0.14 -4.60
N ASN A 265 16.85 0.40 -5.73
CA ASN A 265 15.42 0.24 -5.94
C ASN A 265 15.07 -1.03 -6.73
N ALA A 266 14.03 -1.73 -6.29
CA ALA A 266 13.32 -2.72 -7.08
C ALA A 266 12.13 -2.06 -7.79
N HIS A 267 11.90 -2.41 -9.06
CA HIS A 267 10.90 -1.77 -9.93
C HIS A 267 9.88 -2.78 -10.42
N PHE A 268 8.60 -2.46 -10.27
CA PHE A 268 7.49 -3.29 -10.72
C PHE A 268 6.50 -2.46 -11.52
N LEU A 269 6.01 -3.01 -12.62
CA LEU A 269 4.94 -2.41 -13.41
C LEU A 269 3.79 -3.38 -13.62
N LEU A 270 2.60 -2.81 -13.75
CA LEU A 270 1.45 -3.45 -14.40
C LEU A 270 1.19 -2.70 -15.70
N ASP A 271 1.73 -3.21 -16.79
CA ASP A 271 1.61 -2.60 -18.12
C ASP A 271 0.18 -2.73 -18.63
N HIS A 272 -0.44 -1.61 -18.95
CA HIS A 272 -1.77 -1.59 -19.55
C HIS A 272 -1.69 -1.90 -21.05
N PRO A 273 -2.73 -2.52 -21.63
CA PRO A 273 -2.78 -2.77 -23.08
C PRO A 273 -2.57 -1.53 -23.95
N GLU A 274 -3.02 -0.37 -23.48
CA GLU A 274 -2.93 0.94 -24.16
C GLU A 274 -1.58 1.66 -23.96
N GLY A 275 -0.62 1.03 -23.26
CA GLY A 275 0.77 1.49 -23.17
C GLY A 275 1.12 2.33 -21.94
N SER A 276 0.14 2.79 -21.16
CA SER A 276 0.38 3.29 -19.80
C SER A 276 0.71 2.16 -18.83
N ALA A 277 1.07 2.48 -17.59
CA ALA A 277 1.26 1.46 -16.55
C ALA A 277 0.95 1.98 -15.16
N PHE A 278 0.55 1.06 -14.27
CA PHE A 278 0.80 1.26 -12.85
C PHE A 278 2.24 0.93 -12.53
N TYR A 279 2.82 1.68 -11.60
CA TYR A 279 4.23 1.58 -11.27
C TYR A 279 4.43 1.65 -9.77
N THR A 280 5.33 0.81 -9.27
CA THR A 280 5.81 0.84 -7.90
C THR A 280 7.30 0.59 -7.88
N HIS A 281 8.04 1.39 -7.11
CA HIS A 281 9.39 1.02 -6.68
C HIS A 281 9.57 1.21 -5.18
N TYR A 282 10.50 0.44 -4.63
CA TYR A 282 10.86 0.45 -3.21
C TYR A 282 12.28 -0.07 -3.03
N ARG A 283 12.85 0.10 -1.85
CA ARG A 283 14.16 -0.47 -1.53
C ARG A 283 14.05 -1.83 -0.84
N PRO A 284 14.66 -2.90 -1.37
CA PRO A 284 14.63 -4.22 -0.72
C PRO A 284 15.27 -4.27 0.68
N ASP A 285 16.16 -3.32 1.02
CA ASP A 285 16.73 -3.22 2.37
C ASP A 285 15.72 -2.71 3.42
N GLN A 286 14.71 -1.96 2.99
CA GLN A 286 13.57 -1.55 3.82
C GLN A 286 12.48 -2.63 3.83
N PHE A 287 12.26 -3.29 2.69
CA PHE A 287 11.25 -4.32 2.51
C PHE A 287 11.88 -5.62 1.97
N SER A 288 12.20 -6.53 2.88
CA SER A 288 12.84 -7.81 2.54
C SER A 288 11.97 -8.77 1.75
N HIS A 289 10.66 -8.53 1.69
CA HIS A 289 9.68 -9.37 1.02
C HIS A 289 8.76 -8.54 0.14
N ALA A 290 8.19 -9.18 -0.88
CA ALA A 290 7.04 -8.63 -1.58
C ALA A 290 6.01 -9.71 -1.90
N THR A 291 4.75 -9.31 -1.98
CA THR A 291 3.63 -10.20 -2.33
C THR A 291 2.88 -9.65 -3.53
N ARG A 292 2.41 -10.51 -4.42
CA ARG A 292 1.36 -10.18 -5.40
C ARG A 292 0.06 -10.82 -4.95
N TRP A 293 -1.03 -10.08 -5.07
CA TRP A 293 -2.37 -10.57 -4.81
C TRP A 293 -3.32 -10.18 -5.95
N VAL A 294 -3.94 -11.18 -6.56
CA VAL A 294 -4.89 -11.02 -7.66
C VAL A 294 -6.21 -11.65 -7.25
N LEU A 295 -7.30 -10.90 -7.38
CA LEU A 295 -8.65 -11.41 -7.17
C LEU A 295 -9.60 -10.75 -8.18
N HIS A 296 -10.43 -11.54 -8.83
CA HIS A 296 -11.44 -11.04 -9.76
C HIS A 296 -12.74 -11.84 -9.69
N ASN A 297 -13.79 -11.26 -9.12
CA ASN A 297 -15.13 -11.87 -9.05
C ASN A 297 -16.24 -10.83 -9.24
N ALA A 298 -17.48 -11.14 -8.91
CA ALA A 298 -18.61 -10.22 -9.12
C ALA A 298 -18.51 -8.94 -8.27
N ASP A 299 -17.93 -9.01 -7.07
CA ASP A 299 -17.92 -7.91 -6.11
C ASP A 299 -16.60 -7.12 -6.12
N GLN A 300 -15.50 -7.79 -6.48
CA GLN A 300 -14.15 -7.26 -6.34
C GLN A 300 -13.31 -7.49 -7.59
N GLY A 301 -12.41 -6.54 -7.85
CA GLY A 301 -11.43 -6.63 -8.93
C GLY A 301 -10.15 -5.91 -8.52
N VAL A 302 -9.14 -6.69 -8.18
CA VAL A 302 -7.85 -6.22 -7.67
C VAL A 302 -6.68 -6.96 -8.33
N ALA A 303 -5.65 -6.20 -8.68
CA ALA A 303 -4.37 -6.70 -9.14
C ALA A 303 -3.26 -5.95 -8.39
N ALA A 304 -3.12 -6.27 -7.11
CA ALA A 304 -2.01 -5.81 -6.29
C ALA A 304 -0.72 -6.47 -6.81
N PHE A 305 -0.12 -5.87 -7.84
CA PHE A 305 0.98 -6.45 -8.59
C PHE A 305 2.28 -6.58 -7.77
N VAL A 306 2.43 -5.73 -6.75
CA VAL A 306 3.47 -5.82 -5.72
C VAL A 306 3.00 -5.17 -4.42
N LEU A 307 3.27 -5.82 -3.29
CA LEU A 307 2.99 -5.40 -1.93
C LEU A 307 4.31 -5.50 -1.12
N PRO A 308 5.11 -4.42 -1.06
CA PRO A 308 6.36 -4.41 -0.31
C PRO A 308 6.11 -4.64 1.19
N SER A 309 6.87 -5.55 1.79
CA SER A 309 6.66 -6.00 3.16
C SER A 309 7.97 -6.42 3.84
N THR A 310 7.97 -6.48 5.17
CA THR A 310 9.04 -7.09 5.96
C THR A 310 8.86 -8.61 6.12
N CYS A 311 7.69 -9.14 5.75
CA CYS A 311 7.27 -10.52 5.98
C CYS A 311 6.18 -10.95 4.99
N GLU A 312 5.80 -12.21 4.99
CA GLU A 312 4.69 -12.72 4.19
C GLU A 312 3.34 -12.53 4.92
N PRO A 313 2.21 -12.54 4.21
CA PRO A 313 0.89 -12.37 4.81
C PRO A 313 0.37 -13.64 5.52
N GLU A 314 1.22 -14.55 5.99
CA GLU A 314 0.82 -15.85 6.57
C GLU A 314 0.51 -15.82 8.08
N GLY A 315 0.60 -14.65 8.72
CA GLY A 315 0.28 -14.48 10.15
C GLY A 315 1.50 -14.48 11.07
N TYR A 316 1.34 -13.98 12.29
CA TYR A 316 2.46 -13.72 13.18
C TYR A 316 3.25 -14.96 13.58
N LEU A 317 2.60 -16.04 14.04
CA LEU A 317 3.31 -17.24 14.47
C LEU A 317 4.05 -17.94 13.32
N ALA A 318 3.48 -17.94 12.11
CA ALA A 318 4.11 -18.49 10.91
C ALA A 318 5.38 -17.69 10.57
N GLU A 319 5.27 -16.37 10.49
CA GLU A 319 6.39 -15.49 10.17
C GLU A 319 7.47 -15.49 11.24
N LYS A 320 7.08 -15.65 12.51
CA LYS A 320 8.04 -15.79 13.62
C LYS A 320 8.84 -17.08 13.51
N THR A 321 8.19 -18.18 13.11
CA THR A 321 8.86 -19.47 12.88
C THR A 321 9.85 -19.40 11.71
N LYS A 322 9.51 -18.64 10.66
CA LYS A 322 10.40 -18.38 9.52
C LYS A 322 11.55 -17.43 9.84
N GLY A 323 11.46 -16.68 10.94
CA GLY A 323 12.43 -15.65 11.31
C GLY A 323 12.23 -14.30 10.60
N ASN A 324 11.05 -14.06 10.03
CA ASN A 324 10.74 -12.84 9.28
C ASN A 324 10.29 -11.68 10.18
N VAL A 325 9.91 -11.94 11.44
CA VAL A 325 9.53 -10.90 12.39
C VAL A 325 10.77 -10.11 12.81
N ARG A 326 10.81 -8.82 12.45
CA ARG A 326 11.93 -7.94 12.79
C ARG A 326 11.91 -7.61 14.29
N SER A 327 13.08 -7.33 14.83
CA SER A 327 13.24 -6.79 16.19
C SER A 327 13.79 -5.36 16.13
N LEU A 328 13.17 -4.45 16.87
CA LEU A 328 13.53 -3.04 16.98
C LEU A 328 13.93 -2.75 18.43
N ALA A 329 15.18 -2.41 18.69
CA ALA A 329 15.65 -2.09 20.04
C ALA A 329 14.94 -0.83 20.59
N GLY A 330 14.97 -0.65 21.92
CA GLY A 330 14.41 0.55 22.55
C GLY A 330 15.05 1.83 22.02
N GLY A 331 14.23 2.80 21.61
CA GLY A 331 14.67 4.05 20.98
C GLY A 331 15.09 3.93 19.51
N GLN A 332 15.11 2.72 18.93
CA GLN A 332 15.46 2.53 17.53
C GLN A 332 14.28 2.89 16.63
N GLN A 333 14.60 3.36 15.42
CA GLN A 333 13.64 3.68 14.37
C GLN A 333 13.84 2.79 13.14
N ALA A 334 12.73 2.36 12.54
CA ALA A 334 12.68 1.76 11.21
C ALA A 334 11.99 2.72 10.23
N LEU A 335 12.54 2.85 9.03
CA LEU A 335 12.06 3.73 7.97
C LEU A 335 11.68 2.91 6.74
N PHE A 336 10.54 3.26 6.14
CA PHE A 336 10.00 2.61 4.97
C PHE A 336 9.50 3.66 3.98
N SER A 337 9.82 3.47 2.70
CA SER A 337 9.36 4.33 1.61
C SER A 337 9.04 3.51 0.37
N VAL A 338 7.87 3.79 -0.20
CA VAL A 338 7.39 3.22 -1.46
C VAL A 338 6.95 4.38 -2.35
N SER A 339 7.41 4.41 -3.59
CA SER A 339 6.93 5.36 -4.60
C SER A 339 6.05 4.60 -5.58
N THR A 340 4.85 5.09 -5.80
CA THR A 340 3.81 4.34 -6.50
C THR A 340 2.85 5.27 -7.25
N GLY A 341 2.20 4.78 -8.30
CA GLY A 341 1.20 5.55 -9.01
C GLY A 341 1.02 5.12 -10.46
N TYR A 342 0.85 6.12 -11.33
CA TYR A 342 0.56 5.97 -12.74
C TYR A 342 1.65 6.59 -13.61
N LEU A 343 2.05 5.85 -14.64
CA LEU A 343 2.92 6.33 -15.71
C LEU A 343 2.11 6.44 -17.00
N SER A 344 2.20 7.60 -17.65
CA SER A 344 1.76 7.75 -19.04
C SER A 344 2.57 6.84 -19.96
N ALA A 345 2.08 6.64 -21.18
CA ALA A 345 2.80 5.84 -22.17
C ALA A 345 4.21 6.37 -22.47
N GLU A 346 4.41 7.69 -22.39
CA GLU A 346 5.74 8.28 -22.58
C GLU A 346 6.67 8.02 -21.38
N GLU A 347 6.18 8.25 -20.17
CA GLU A 347 6.97 8.03 -18.94
C GLU A 347 7.33 6.55 -18.77
N ARG A 348 6.40 5.64 -19.07
CA ARG A 348 6.63 4.20 -19.03
C ARG A 348 7.72 3.78 -20.01
N ARG A 349 7.74 4.33 -21.24
CA ARG A 349 8.82 4.07 -22.21
C ARG A 349 10.17 4.58 -21.68
N ARG A 350 10.19 5.82 -21.17
CA ARG A 350 11.40 6.46 -20.66
C ARG A 350 12.02 5.67 -19.50
N LEU A 351 11.19 5.25 -18.53
CA LEU A 351 11.62 4.40 -17.42
C LEU A 351 12.20 3.07 -17.91
N ARG A 352 11.58 2.44 -18.91
CA ARG A 352 12.07 1.18 -19.47
C ARG A 352 13.43 1.30 -20.15
N ASP A 353 13.62 2.38 -20.90
CA ASP A 353 14.91 2.67 -21.54
C ASP A 353 16.01 2.85 -20.47
N GLU A 354 15.69 3.53 -19.36
CA GLU A 354 16.59 3.70 -18.20
C GLU A 354 16.93 2.38 -17.50
N LEU A 355 15.96 1.47 -17.39
CA LEU A 355 16.14 0.13 -16.80
C LEU A 355 16.78 -0.88 -17.77
N GLY A 356 17.09 -0.49 -19.00
CA GLY A 356 17.74 -1.33 -20.01
C GLY A 356 16.85 -2.39 -20.64
N GLY A 357 15.53 -2.15 -20.73
CA GLY A 357 14.53 -3.14 -21.15
C GLY A 357 13.65 -2.78 -22.35
#